data_AF-A0AAU2V1M6-F1
#
_entry.id   AF-A0AAU2V1M6-F1
#
_cell.length_a   1.000
_cell.length_b   1.000
_cell.length_c   1.000
_cell.angle_alpha   90.00
_cell.angle_beta   90.00
_cell.angle_gamma   90.00
#
_symmetry.space_group_name_H-M   'P 1'
#
loop_
_entity.id
_entity.type
_entity.pdbx_description
1 polymer ?
#
loop_
_entity_poly.entity_id
_entity_poly.type
_entity_poly.pdbx_seq_one_letter_code
_entity_poly.pdbx_strand_id
1 'polypeptide(L)'
;MNTEYFAELGRLLAARGMPEQEVSATVADLTGYFAESGTADAREEFGAPDVFADRLTQRPGAQRPEAGAETWKWTADIYTDRLLLNQYGAEGWEVEGIDFVGRFVCRRPDAAMRWEYRRETAHGTKEREALFADLEPDGWEPCGRWLHMTYFKRPAAASAGPAAELTATPATPARHVFFSAKSRGLLAVFVISITLLVLGYGFGLIDLNRPGTYLGMLAAIPLGGLLGWYGVKRDIAKGIESR
;
A
#
# COMPACT_ATOMS: atom_id res chain seq x y z
N MET A 1 -12.66 -29.00 7.65
CA MET A 1 -11.36 -28.31 7.86
C MET A 1 -11.40 -26.84 7.42
N ASN A 2 -11.39 -26.49 6.14
CA ASN A 2 -11.34 -25.07 5.72
C ASN A 2 -12.61 -24.28 6.07
N THR A 3 -13.81 -24.87 5.91
CA THR A 3 -15.08 -24.25 6.33
C THR A 3 -15.14 -24.00 7.85
N GLU A 4 -14.59 -24.92 8.65
CA GLU A 4 -14.52 -24.77 10.10
C GLU A 4 -13.52 -23.70 10.51
N TYR A 5 -12.42 -23.54 9.76
CA TYR A 5 -11.45 -22.47 9.95
C TYR A 5 -12.10 -21.10 9.81
N PHE A 6 -12.83 -20.87 8.73
CA PHE A 6 -13.49 -19.58 8.47
C PHE A 6 -14.68 -19.32 9.41
N ALA A 7 -15.40 -20.36 9.82
CA ALA A 7 -16.42 -20.24 10.86
C ALA A 7 -15.81 -19.82 12.21
N GLU A 8 -14.67 -20.42 12.57
CA GLU A 8 -13.96 -20.06 13.79
C GLU A 8 -13.38 -18.65 13.74
N LEU A 9 -12.78 -18.27 12.61
CA LEU A 9 -12.31 -16.91 12.36
C LEU A 9 -13.45 -15.89 12.51
N GLY A 10 -14.63 -16.15 11.94
CA GLY A 10 -15.79 -15.28 12.07
C GLY A 10 -16.22 -15.06 13.52
N ARG A 11 -16.29 -16.13 14.33
CA ARG A 11 -16.58 -16.03 15.77
C ARG A 11 -15.54 -15.19 16.51
N LEU A 12 -14.27 -15.41 16.19
CA LEU A 12 -13.13 -14.74 16.80
C LEU A 12 -13.06 -13.24 16.44
N LEU A 13 -13.44 -12.86 15.23
CA LEU A 13 -13.54 -11.46 14.80
C LEU A 13 -14.70 -10.73 15.50
N ALA A 14 -15.87 -11.38 15.58
CA ALA A 14 -17.03 -10.83 16.29
C ALA A 14 -16.75 -10.68 17.80
N ALA A 15 -16.11 -11.67 18.42
CA ALA A 15 -15.71 -11.62 19.83
C ALA A 15 -14.72 -10.47 20.13
N ARG A 16 -13.96 -10.04 19.12
CA ARG A 16 -13.00 -8.92 19.21
C ARG A 16 -13.60 -7.57 18.82
N GLY A 17 -14.92 -7.51 18.63
CA GLY A 17 -15.66 -6.25 18.44
C GLY A 17 -15.75 -5.76 17.00
N MET A 18 -15.40 -6.58 16.01
CA MET A 18 -15.66 -6.25 14.60
C MET A 18 -17.17 -6.26 14.33
N PRO A 19 -17.75 -5.24 13.67
CA PRO A 19 -19.17 -5.20 13.31
C PRO A 19 -19.58 -6.42 12.46
N GLU A 20 -20.77 -6.97 12.71
CA GLU A 20 -21.24 -8.22 12.09
C GLU A 20 -21.23 -8.20 10.54
N GLN A 21 -21.58 -7.06 9.95
CA GLN A 21 -21.50 -6.86 8.50
C GLN A 21 -20.05 -6.90 7.99
N GLU A 22 -19.10 -6.33 8.73
CA GLU A 22 -17.67 -6.37 8.40
C GLU A 22 -17.08 -7.78 8.59
N VAL A 23 -17.53 -8.52 9.61
CA VAL A 23 -17.14 -9.92 9.82
C VAL A 23 -17.55 -10.76 8.61
N SER A 24 -18.81 -10.63 8.16
CA SER A 24 -19.34 -11.40 7.05
C SER A 24 -18.64 -11.06 5.73
N ALA A 25 -18.40 -9.78 5.46
CA ALA A 25 -17.64 -9.34 4.28
C ALA A 25 -16.19 -9.85 4.31
N THR A 26 -15.50 -9.69 5.44
CA THR A 26 -14.11 -10.13 5.60
C THR A 26 -13.97 -11.64 5.42
N VAL A 27 -14.87 -12.44 6.00
CA VAL A 27 -14.84 -13.90 5.85
C VAL A 27 -15.13 -14.31 4.40
N ALA A 28 -16.06 -13.64 3.72
CA ALA A 28 -16.36 -13.92 2.31
C ALA A 28 -15.16 -13.61 1.41
N ASP A 29 -14.51 -12.46 1.59
CA ASP A 29 -13.33 -12.06 0.81
C ASP A 29 -12.16 -13.02 1.02
N LEU A 30 -11.88 -13.42 2.26
CA LEU A 30 -10.81 -14.37 2.59
C LEU A 30 -11.11 -15.78 2.05
N THR A 31 -12.38 -16.19 2.04
CA THR A 31 -12.80 -17.45 1.44
C THR A 31 -12.61 -17.42 -0.08
N GLY A 32 -12.94 -16.29 -0.72
CA GLY A 32 -12.70 -16.07 -2.15
C GLY A 32 -11.21 -16.12 -2.50
N TYR A 33 -10.38 -15.37 -1.76
CA TYR A 33 -8.92 -15.41 -1.94
C TYR A 33 -8.36 -16.82 -1.75
N PHE A 34 -8.81 -17.57 -0.73
CA PHE A 34 -8.35 -18.94 -0.49
C PHE A 34 -8.71 -19.90 -1.64
N ALA A 35 -9.87 -19.71 -2.28
CA ALA A 35 -10.26 -20.50 -3.44
C ALA A 35 -9.31 -20.27 -4.64
N GLU A 36 -8.66 -19.11 -4.70
CA GLU A 36 -7.72 -18.71 -5.75
C GLU A 36 -6.25 -18.97 -5.40
N SER A 37 -5.89 -19.14 -4.13
CA SER A 37 -4.49 -19.19 -3.66
C SER A 37 -3.76 -20.48 -4.04
N GLY A 38 -4.49 -21.56 -4.39
CA GLY A 38 -3.92 -22.86 -4.75
C GLY A 38 -3.41 -23.69 -3.57
N THR A 39 -3.57 -23.21 -2.34
CA THR A 39 -3.20 -23.90 -1.09
C THR A 39 -4.34 -24.83 -0.64
N ALA A 40 -4.03 -26.03 -0.16
CA ALA A 40 -5.05 -27.03 0.22
C ALA A 40 -5.64 -26.80 1.64
N ASP A 41 -4.90 -26.14 2.53
CA ASP A 41 -5.29 -25.90 3.94
C ASP A 41 -5.20 -24.41 4.29
N ALA A 42 -6.30 -23.87 4.82
CA ALA A 42 -6.37 -22.49 5.31
C ALA A 42 -5.40 -22.22 6.47
N ARG A 43 -5.06 -23.24 7.27
CA ARG A 43 -4.07 -23.09 8.36
C ARG A 43 -2.65 -22.94 7.83
N GLU A 44 -2.34 -23.51 6.67
CA GLU A 44 -1.05 -23.34 6.01
C GLU A 44 -0.94 -21.93 5.40
N GLU A 45 -2.01 -21.44 4.79
CA GLU A 45 -2.05 -20.11 4.17
C GLU A 45 -2.08 -18.97 5.22
N PHE A 46 -2.93 -19.08 6.24
CA PHE A 46 -3.23 -17.97 7.16
C PHE A 46 -2.67 -18.16 8.58
N GLY A 47 -2.24 -19.38 8.93
CA GLY A 47 -1.84 -19.74 10.29
C GLY A 47 -3.03 -20.02 11.21
N ALA A 48 -2.80 -20.03 12.53
CA ALA A 48 -3.85 -20.31 13.51
C ALA A 48 -4.93 -19.19 13.54
N PRO A 49 -6.23 -19.54 13.63
CA PRO A 49 -7.33 -18.59 13.45
C PRO A 49 -7.40 -17.53 14.56
N ASP A 50 -6.96 -17.84 15.78
CA ASP A 50 -6.85 -16.91 16.91
C ASP A 50 -5.79 -15.82 16.64
N VAL A 51 -4.58 -16.24 16.25
CA VAL A 51 -3.47 -15.33 15.91
C VAL A 51 -3.81 -14.50 14.68
N PHE A 52 -4.57 -15.06 13.74
CA PHE A 52 -5.00 -14.35 12.55
C PHE A 52 -6.13 -13.34 12.85
N ALA A 53 -7.09 -13.72 13.69
CA ALA A 53 -8.12 -12.79 14.17
C ALA A 53 -7.52 -11.62 14.96
N ASP A 54 -6.50 -11.88 15.78
CA ASP A 54 -5.74 -10.81 16.45
C ASP A 54 -5.12 -9.86 15.43
N ARG A 55 -4.46 -10.36 14.39
CA ARG A 55 -3.88 -9.52 13.34
C ARG A 55 -4.92 -8.70 12.56
N LEU A 56 -6.10 -9.27 12.30
CA LEU A 56 -7.18 -8.60 11.56
C LEU A 56 -7.93 -7.54 12.38
N THR A 57 -7.95 -7.69 13.71
CA THR A 57 -8.68 -6.80 14.63
C THR A 57 -7.75 -5.84 15.38
N GLN A 58 -6.46 -6.14 15.40
CA GLN A 58 -5.43 -5.16 15.70
C GLN A 58 -5.52 -4.06 14.64
N ARG A 59 -6.07 -2.91 15.06
CA ARG A 59 -5.72 -1.66 14.40
C ARG A 59 -4.20 -1.54 14.46
N PRO A 60 -3.51 -1.28 13.34
CA PRO A 60 -2.14 -0.80 13.40
C PRO A 60 -2.13 0.44 14.31
N GLY A 61 -1.43 0.36 15.46
CA GLY A 61 -1.26 1.50 16.38
C GLY A 61 -2.20 1.57 17.59
N ALA A 62 -2.48 0.47 18.30
CA ALA A 62 -3.17 0.53 19.61
C ALA A 62 -2.24 0.86 20.79
N GLN A 63 -1.19 1.66 20.59
CA GLN A 63 -0.75 2.56 21.66
C GLN A 63 -1.81 3.66 21.69
N ARG A 64 -2.57 3.74 22.79
CA ARG A 64 -3.44 4.90 23.06
C ARG A 64 -2.57 6.14 22.80
N PRO A 65 -3.01 7.11 21.96
CA PRO A 65 -2.23 8.31 21.71
C PRO A 65 -1.80 8.88 23.06
N GLU A 66 -0.50 9.10 23.25
CA GLU A 66 -0.07 9.96 24.34
C GLU A 66 -0.84 11.27 24.19
N ALA A 67 -1.37 11.81 25.30
CA ALA A 67 -2.15 13.03 25.25
C ALA A 67 -1.31 14.14 24.61
N GLY A 68 -1.64 14.55 23.37
CA GLY A 68 -0.89 15.52 22.58
C GLY A 68 -0.42 15.02 21.21
N ALA A 69 -0.31 13.70 20.97
CA ALA A 69 0.18 13.17 19.70
C ALA A 69 -0.83 13.36 18.56
N GLU A 70 -0.41 14.06 17.50
CA GLU A 70 -1.21 14.26 16.30
C GLU A 70 -1.14 13.03 15.38
N THR A 71 -2.27 12.64 14.79
CA THR A 71 -2.33 11.57 13.78
C THR A 71 -2.79 12.12 12.44
N TRP A 72 -2.08 11.77 11.37
CA TRP A 72 -2.37 12.22 10.02
C TRP A 72 -2.24 11.06 9.03
N LYS A 73 -3.22 10.91 8.14
CA LYS A 73 -3.23 9.86 7.10
C LYS A 73 -3.20 10.48 5.72
N TRP A 74 -2.35 9.96 4.84
CA TRP A 74 -2.25 10.46 3.47
C TRP A 74 -1.80 9.38 2.50
N THR A 75 -2.03 9.59 1.21
CA THR A 75 -1.56 8.71 0.15
C THR A 75 -0.89 9.49 -0.96
N ALA A 76 0.06 8.85 -1.62
CA ALA A 76 0.72 9.37 -2.80
C ALA A 76 0.90 8.27 -3.84
N ASP A 77 1.13 8.67 -5.08
CA ASP A 77 1.61 7.74 -6.08
C ASP A 77 3.09 7.38 -5.89
N ILE A 78 3.50 6.34 -6.63
CA ILE A 78 4.87 5.79 -6.62
C ILE A 78 5.96 6.77 -7.09
N TYR A 79 5.59 7.92 -7.66
CA TYR A 79 6.52 8.91 -8.19
C TYR A 79 6.79 10.03 -7.17
N THR A 80 5.93 10.16 -6.17
CA THR A 80 5.99 11.27 -5.20
C THR A 80 6.12 10.78 -3.75
N ASP A 81 5.81 9.51 -3.49
CA ASP A 81 5.86 8.91 -2.14
C ASP A 81 7.20 9.12 -1.43
N ARG A 82 8.34 8.78 -2.04
CA ARG A 82 9.68 8.92 -1.44
C ARG A 82 10.02 10.36 -1.07
N LEU A 83 9.67 11.30 -1.96
CA LEU A 83 9.91 12.72 -1.76
C LEU A 83 9.07 13.27 -0.60
N LEU A 84 7.77 12.95 -0.60
CA LEU A 84 6.86 13.40 0.47
C LEU A 84 7.17 12.73 1.81
N LEU A 85 7.54 11.44 1.80
CA LEU A 85 7.96 10.73 3.01
C LEU A 85 9.17 11.44 3.64
N ASN A 86 10.22 11.73 2.88
CA ASN A 86 11.40 12.42 3.41
C ASN A 86 11.12 13.88 3.78
N GLN A 87 10.24 14.57 3.03
CA GLN A 87 9.81 15.92 3.40
C GLN A 87 9.08 15.93 4.75
N TYR A 88 8.01 15.15 4.89
CA TYR A 88 7.23 15.11 6.14
C TYR A 88 8.02 14.46 7.28
N GLY A 89 8.94 13.55 6.99
CA GLY A 89 9.92 13.04 7.94
C GLY A 89 10.83 14.11 8.50
N ALA A 90 11.33 15.01 7.65
CA ALA A 90 12.10 16.18 8.09
C ALA A 90 11.25 17.19 8.88
N GLU A 91 9.92 17.17 8.73
CA GLU A 91 8.96 17.96 9.52
C GLU A 91 8.52 17.23 10.82
N GLY A 92 9.06 16.04 11.08
CA GLY A 92 8.87 15.30 12.33
C GLY A 92 7.77 14.26 12.30
N TRP A 93 7.16 14.00 11.14
CA TRP A 93 6.16 12.94 11.00
C TRP A 93 6.81 11.57 10.94
N GLU A 94 6.47 10.73 11.90
CA GLU A 94 6.82 9.32 11.95
C GLU A 94 5.75 8.48 11.25
N VAL A 95 6.11 7.62 10.30
CA VAL A 95 5.20 6.63 9.73
C VAL A 95 5.17 5.39 10.61
N GLU A 96 4.00 5.05 11.12
CA GLU A 96 3.80 3.83 11.93
C GLU A 96 3.41 2.62 11.07
N GLY A 97 2.78 2.89 9.94
CA GLY A 97 2.27 1.82 9.09
C GLY A 97 1.66 2.33 7.79
N ILE A 98 1.25 1.37 6.98
CA ILE A 98 0.42 1.60 5.80
C ILE A 98 -0.89 0.85 6.01
N ASP A 99 -2.01 1.53 5.83
CA ASP A 99 -3.33 0.92 5.97
C ASP A 99 -3.70 0.04 4.77
N PHE A 100 -4.83 -0.68 4.87
CA PHE A 100 -5.26 -1.64 3.86
C PHE A 100 -5.61 -1.01 2.50
N VAL A 101 -5.76 0.32 2.41
CA VAL A 101 -6.01 1.04 1.15
C VAL A 101 -4.76 1.77 0.64
N GLY A 102 -3.60 1.55 1.26
CA GLY A 102 -2.33 2.12 0.81
C GLY A 102 -2.10 3.56 1.27
N ARG A 103 -2.66 3.98 2.40
CA ARG A 103 -2.36 5.28 3.03
C ARG A 103 -1.31 5.11 4.10
N PHE A 104 -0.35 6.03 4.12
CA PHE A 104 0.60 6.18 5.22
C PHE A 104 -0.14 6.70 6.46
N VAL A 105 0.05 6.02 7.58
CA VAL A 105 -0.45 6.43 8.89
C VAL A 105 0.72 7.06 9.63
N CYS A 106 0.67 8.38 9.79
CA CYS A 106 1.72 9.16 10.42
C CYS A 106 1.30 9.63 11.82
N ARG A 107 2.26 9.64 12.74
CA ARG A 107 2.15 10.21 14.07
C ARG A 107 3.22 11.26 14.26
N ARG A 108 2.92 12.30 15.02
CA ARG A 108 3.92 13.27 15.46
C ARG A 108 3.76 13.57 16.95
N PRO A 109 4.76 13.25 17.79
CA PRO A 109 4.78 13.68 19.19
C PRO A 109 5.18 15.17 19.30
N ASP A 110 4.91 15.81 20.44
CA ASP A 110 5.25 17.22 20.68
C ASP A 110 6.78 17.49 20.59
N ALA A 111 7.59 16.54 21.07
CA ALA A 111 9.05 16.54 20.92
C ALA A 111 9.46 15.70 19.69
N ALA A 112 9.05 16.16 18.50
CA ALA A 112 9.28 15.41 17.27
C ALA A 112 10.76 15.39 16.85
N MET A 113 11.25 14.20 16.52
CA MET A 113 12.54 14.00 15.85
C MET A 113 12.35 13.93 14.34
N ARG A 114 13.39 14.30 13.58
CA ARG A 114 13.40 14.11 12.13
C ARG A 114 13.56 12.62 11.78
N TRP A 115 12.95 12.24 10.67
CA TRP A 115 12.96 10.88 10.13
C TRP A 115 13.46 10.86 8.69
N GLU A 116 14.23 9.83 8.37
CA GLU A 116 14.62 9.49 7.01
C GLU A 116 13.82 8.28 6.55
N TYR A 117 13.42 8.28 5.27
CA TYR A 117 12.62 7.22 4.69
C TYR A 117 13.24 6.67 3.42
N ARG A 118 13.10 5.36 3.26
CA ARG A 118 13.58 4.63 2.09
C ARG A 118 12.51 3.65 1.63
N ARG A 119 12.37 3.51 0.30
CA ARG A 119 11.50 2.52 -0.33
C ARG A 119 12.34 1.55 -1.13
N GLU A 120 12.14 0.27 -0.86
CA GLU A 120 12.74 -0.85 -1.58
C GLU A 120 11.67 -1.74 -2.22
N THR A 121 12.08 -2.55 -3.19
CA THR A 121 11.17 -3.50 -3.86
C THR A 121 11.55 -4.93 -3.47
N ALA A 122 10.58 -5.70 -2.99
CA ALA A 122 10.74 -7.11 -2.64
C ALA A 122 9.52 -7.90 -3.15
N HIS A 123 9.75 -8.92 -3.98
CA HIS A 123 8.67 -9.71 -4.59
C HIS A 123 8.25 -10.90 -3.72
N GLY A 124 9.01 -11.24 -2.68
CA GLY A 124 8.72 -12.36 -1.80
C GLY A 124 9.24 -12.17 -0.37
N THR A 125 8.97 -13.15 0.49
CA THR A 125 9.40 -13.11 1.90
C THR A 125 10.91 -13.21 2.05
N LYS A 126 11.55 -14.11 1.31
CA LYS A 126 13.00 -14.30 1.36
C LYS A 126 13.80 -13.05 0.96
N GLU A 127 13.39 -12.38 -0.12
CA GLU A 127 14.03 -11.12 -0.56
C GLU A 127 13.87 -10.02 0.48
N ARG A 128 12.71 -9.98 1.16
CA ARG A 128 12.41 -8.99 2.19
C ARG A 128 13.24 -9.22 3.46
N GLU A 129 13.39 -10.47 3.88
CA GLU A 129 14.25 -10.84 5.01
C GLU A 129 15.71 -10.48 4.72
N ALA A 130 16.18 -10.75 3.50
CA ALA A 130 17.52 -10.34 3.07
C ALA A 130 17.68 -8.80 3.08
N LEU A 131 16.70 -8.07 2.56
CA LEU A 131 16.68 -6.60 2.61
C LEU A 131 16.69 -6.06 4.03
N PHE A 132 15.93 -6.66 4.94
CA PHE A 132 15.92 -6.22 6.33
C PHE A 132 17.27 -6.46 7.00
N ALA A 133 17.86 -7.65 6.83
CA ALA A 133 19.16 -7.98 7.39
C ALA A 133 20.30 -7.09 6.86
N ASP A 134 20.20 -6.63 5.60
CA ASP A 134 21.17 -5.71 4.99
C ASP A 134 21.05 -4.28 5.54
N LEU A 135 19.83 -3.85 5.89
CA LEU A 135 19.54 -2.47 6.29
C LEU A 135 19.52 -2.26 7.82
N GLU A 136 19.29 -3.31 8.61
CA GLU A 136 19.30 -3.27 10.07
C GLU A 136 20.61 -2.68 10.67
N PRO A 137 21.82 -3.02 10.18
CA PRO A 137 23.06 -2.45 10.71
C PRO A 137 23.16 -0.92 10.59
N ASP A 138 22.47 -0.33 9.61
CA ASP A 138 22.41 1.10 9.35
C ASP A 138 21.27 1.81 10.13
N GLY A 139 20.58 1.08 11.01
CA GLY A 139 19.49 1.56 11.86
C GLY A 139 18.15 1.74 11.13
N TRP A 140 17.98 1.08 9.98
CA TRP A 140 16.70 1.10 9.27
C TRP A 140 15.74 0.05 9.83
N GLU A 141 14.51 0.48 10.08
CA GLU A 141 13.42 -0.37 10.55
C GLU A 141 12.25 -0.38 9.54
N PRO A 142 11.57 -1.52 9.34
CA PRO A 142 10.43 -1.59 8.45
C PRO A 142 9.23 -0.83 9.03
N CYS A 143 8.61 0.04 8.22
CA CYS A 143 7.47 0.88 8.63
C CYS A 143 6.20 0.65 7.79
N GLY A 144 6.19 -0.36 6.93
CA GLY A 144 5.00 -0.75 6.18
C GLY A 144 5.30 -1.39 4.84
N ARG A 145 4.26 -1.98 4.25
CA ARG A 145 4.32 -2.60 2.93
C ARG A 145 3.07 -2.24 2.14
N TRP A 146 3.26 -1.98 0.86
CA TRP A 146 2.18 -1.85 -0.10
C TRP A 146 2.56 -2.55 -1.40
N LEU A 147 1.78 -3.55 -1.82
CA LEU A 147 2.12 -4.42 -2.96
C LEU A 147 3.55 -5.02 -2.80
N HIS A 148 4.45 -4.76 -3.76
CA HIS A 148 5.84 -5.19 -3.74
C HIS A 148 6.79 -4.16 -3.11
N MET A 149 6.27 -3.03 -2.66
CA MET A 149 7.06 -1.95 -2.06
C MET A 149 7.15 -2.16 -0.55
N THR A 150 8.37 -2.19 -0.04
CA THR A 150 8.65 -2.22 1.40
C THR A 150 9.26 -0.89 1.80
N TYR A 151 8.70 -0.28 2.84
CA TYR A 151 9.13 1.02 3.33
C TYR A 151 9.91 0.85 4.63
N PHE A 152 11.00 1.59 4.71
CA PHE A 152 11.89 1.63 5.85
C PHE A 152 11.97 3.06 6.36
N LYS A 153 12.07 3.20 7.68
CA LYS A 153 12.33 4.47 8.35
C LYS A 153 13.57 4.35 9.21
N ARG A 154 14.14 5.50 9.54
CA ARG A 154 15.30 5.63 10.41
C ARG A 154 15.19 6.98 11.14
N PRO A 155 15.40 7.05 12.46
CA PRO A 155 15.57 8.33 13.13
C PRO A 155 16.78 9.05 12.53
N ALA A 156 16.63 10.30 12.12
CA ALA A 156 17.76 11.08 11.59
C ALA A 156 18.84 11.31 12.67
N ALA A 157 18.55 11.05 13.94
CA ALA A 157 19.56 11.01 15.00
C ALA A 157 20.61 9.91 14.77
N ALA A 158 20.26 8.82 14.08
CA ALA A 158 21.22 7.76 13.73
C ALA A 158 22.28 8.23 12.72
N SER A 159 21.97 9.24 11.89
CA SER A 159 22.89 9.81 10.89
C SER A 159 23.51 11.14 11.33
N ALA A 160 22.73 12.03 11.97
CA ALA A 160 23.10 13.40 12.31
C ALA A 160 23.22 13.68 13.82
N GLY A 161 22.96 12.69 14.69
CA GLY A 161 23.03 12.85 16.14
C GLY A 161 21.98 13.83 16.69
N PRO A 162 22.27 14.58 17.77
CA PRO A 162 21.29 15.48 18.42
C PRO A 162 20.83 16.65 17.54
N ALA A 163 21.51 16.93 16.42
CA ALA A 163 21.07 17.93 15.44
C ALA A 163 19.78 17.53 14.68
N ALA A 164 19.30 16.30 14.87
CA ALA A 164 18.06 15.80 14.29
C ALA A 164 16.78 16.22 15.05
N GLU A 165 16.91 16.82 16.24
CA GLU A 165 15.77 17.35 16.98
C GLU A 165 15.20 18.61 16.30
N LEU A 166 13.88 18.71 16.25
CA LEU A 166 13.21 19.88 15.70
C LEU A 166 13.12 21.00 16.73
N THR A 167 13.68 22.16 16.38
CA THR A 167 13.59 23.38 17.21
C THR A 167 12.19 24.02 17.16
N ALA A 168 11.44 23.75 16.08
CA ALA A 168 10.06 24.21 15.91
C ALA A 168 9.28 23.20 15.07
N THR A 169 8.05 22.90 15.48
CA THR A 169 7.17 21.93 14.83
C THR A 169 6.29 22.61 13.78
N PRO A 170 6.40 22.27 12.49
CA PRO A 170 5.54 22.84 11.44
C PRO A 170 4.06 22.49 11.63
N ALA A 171 3.14 23.31 11.12
CA ALA A 171 1.71 23.02 11.19
C ALA A 171 1.34 21.72 10.43
N THR A 172 0.28 21.06 10.88
CA THR A 172 -0.20 19.81 10.27
C THR A 172 -0.65 20.04 8.82
N PRO A 173 -0.20 19.21 7.86
CA PRO A 173 -0.62 19.34 6.48
C PRO A 173 -2.14 19.14 6.32
N ALA A 174 -2.80 20.05 5.61
CA ALA A 174 -4.24 19.97 5.34
C ALA A 174 -4.60 19.03 4.16
N ARG A 175 -3.61 18.63 3.35
CA ARG A 175 -3.80 17.77 2.18
C ARG A 175 -3.58 16.31 2.56
N HIS A 176 -4.27 15.39 1.90
CA HIS A 176 -4.21 13.95 2.20
C HIS A 176 -3.98 13.07 0.96
N VAL A 177 -3.93 13.66 -0.24
CA VAL A 177 -3.83 12.93 -1.51
C VAL A 177 -2.87 13.66 -2.43
N PHE A 178 -1.85 12.95 -2.93
CA PHE A 178 -0.79 13.53 -3.75
C PHE A 178 -0.54 12.68 -5.01
N PHE A 179 -1.05 13.16 -6.14
CA PHE A 179 -0.82 12.54 -7.45
C PHE A 179 0.08 13.43 -8.33
N SER A 180 1.20 12.87 -8.77
CA SER A 180 2.10 13.46 -9.74
C SER A 180 1.40 13.80 -11.05
N ALA A 181 1.98 14.73 -11.80
CA ALA A 181 1.52 15.04 -13.16
C ALA A 181 1.55 13.80 -14.06
N LYS A 182 2.50 12.89 -13.83
CA LYS A 182 2.66 11.65 -14.60
C LYS A 182 1.51 10.68 -14.36
N SER A 183 1.14 10.42 -13.11
CA SER A 183 -0.02 9.58 -12.79
C SER A 183 -1.30 10.19 -13.31
N ARG A 184 -1.46 11.51 -13.21
CA ARG A 184 -2.59 12.23 -13.80
C ARG A 184 -2.64 12.08 -15.33
N GLY A 185 -1.49 12.14 -15.99
CA GLY A 185 -1.38 11.91 -17.43
C GLY A 185 -1.74 10.49 -17.85
N LEU A 186 -1.24 9.48 -17.13
CA LEU A 186 -1.59 8.08 -17.36
C LEU A 186 -3.08 7.82 -17.16
N LEU A 187 -3.67 8.38 -16.10
CA LEU A 187 -5.10 8.30 -15.84
C LEU A 187 -5.91 8.97 -16.95
N ALA A 188 -5.47 10.15 -17.43
CA ALA A 188 -6.13 10.84 -18.54
C ALA A 188 -6.10 10.01 -19.83
N VAL A 189 -4.95 9.42 -20.19
CA VAL A 189 -4.83 8.53 -21.35
C VAL A 189 -5.75 7.32 -21.22
N PHE A 190 -5.82 6.73 -20.03
CA PHE A 190 -6.70 5.60 -19.74
C PHE A 190 -8.18 5.98 -19.91
N VAL A 191 -8.61 7.09 -19.30
CA VAL A 191 -9.99 7.59 -19.41
C VAL A 191 -10.33 7.90 -20.87
N ILE A 192 -9.46 8.60 -21.60
CA ILE A 192 -9.66 8.91 -23.02
C ILE A 192 -9.81 7.62 -23.83
N SER A 193 -8.96 6.63 -23.58
CA SER A 193 -9.00 5.34 -24.29
C SER A 193 -10.32 4.61 -24.06
N ILE A 194 -10.82 4.60 -22.81
CA ILE A 194 -12.13 4.04 -22.48
C ILE A 194 -13.26 4.83 -23.15
N THR A 195 -13.21 6.16 -23.10
CA THR A 195 -14.23 7.01 -23.72
C THR A 195 -14.28 6.78 -25.23
N LEU A 196 -13.14 6.72 -25.91
CA LEU A 196 -13.08 6.43 -27.34
C LEU A 196 -13.61 5.04 -27.67
N LEU A 197 -13.33 4.03 -26.83
CA LEU A 197 -13.86 2.69 -27.00
C LEU A 197 -15.40 2.67 -26.89
N VAL A 198 -15.95 3.30 -25.83
CA VAL A 198 -17.40 3.38 -25.59
C VAL A 198 -18.09 4.14 -26.71
N LEU A 199 -17.54 5.28 -27.15
CA LEU A 199 -18.10 6.07 -28.25
C LEU A 199 -17.99 5.31 -29.57
N GLY A 200 -16.86 4.68 -29.86
CA GLY A 200 -16.66 3.87 -31.05
C GLY A 200 -17.67 2.74 -31.16
N TYR A 201 -18.00 2.08 -30.03
CA TYR A 201 -19.07 1.11 -29.96
C TYR A 201 -20.46 1.73 -30.16
N GLY A 202 -20.78 2.80 -29.42
CA GLY A 202 -22.09 3.46 -29.48
C GLY A 202 -22.43 4.06 -30.85
N PHE A 203 -21.43 4.55 -31.59
CA PHE A 203 -21.59 5.07 -32.94
C PHE A 203 -21.47 3.99 -34.04
N GLY A 204 -21.30 2.71 -33.68
CA GLY A 204 -21.19 1.62 -34.64
C GLY A 204 -19.89 1.60 -35.46
N LEU A 205 -18.88 2.36 -35.04
CA LEU A 205 -17.53 2.33 -35.63
C LEU A 205 -16.76 1.06 -35.21
N ILE A 206 -17.12 0.50 -34.06
CA ILE A 206 -16.59 -0.76 -33.52
C ILE A 206 -17.73 -1.75 -33.47
N ASP A 207 -17.69 -2.76 -34.34
CA ASP A 207 -18.63 -3.86 -34.34
C ASP A 207 -18.06 -5.01 -33.51
N LEU A 208 -18.55 -5.13 -32.27
CA LEU A 208 -18.18 -6.24 -31.38
C LEU A 208 -18.68 -7.59 -31.90
N ASN A 209 -19.57 -7.69 -32.89
CA ASN A 209 -19.97 -8.98 -33.44
C ASN A 209 -19.00 -9.49 -34.53
N ARG A 210 -18.03 -8.67 -34.96
CA ARG A 210 -17.00 -9.10 -35.91
C ARG A 210 -15.86 -9.83 -35.20
N PRO A 211 -15.51 -11.06 -35.62
CA PRO A 211 -14.41 -11.82 -35.02
C PRO A 211 -13.06 -11.09 -35.11
N GLY A 212 -12.84 -10.26 -36.14
CA GLY A 212 -11.65 -9.42 -36.27
C GLY A 212 -11.50 -8.36 -35.18
N THR A 213 -12.60 -7.84 -34.64
CA THR A 213 -12.60 -6.85 -33.55
C THR A 213 -12.15 -7.50 -32.24
N TYR A 214 -12.65 -8.72 -31.95
CA TYR A 214 -12.20 -9.49 -30.79
C TYR A 214 -10.72 -9.84 -30.85
N LEU A 215 -10.23 -10.27 -32.01
CA LEU A 215 -8.80 -10.55 -32.20
C LEU A 215 -7.94 -9.29 -32.00
N GLY A 216 -8.40 -8.14 -32.49
CA GLY A 216 -7.74 -6.85 -32.27
C GLY A 216 -7.69 -6.44 -30.79
N MET A 217 -8.81 -6.59 -30.06
CA MET A 217 -8.86 -6.30 -28.61
C MET A 217 -8.05 -7.29 -27.79
N LEU A 218 -8.12 -8.58 -28.12
CA LEU A 218 -7.32 -9.64 -27.49
C LEU A 218 -5.82 -9.44 -27.69
N ALA A 219 -5.38 -8.77 -28.75
CA ALA A 219 -3.98 -8.41 -28.95
C ALA A 219 -3.62 -7.08 -28.25
N ALA A 220 -4.47 -6.06 -28.39
CA ALA A 220 -4.18 -4.70 -27.93
C ALA A 220 -4.21 -4.55 -26.40
N ILE A 221 -5.15 -5.23 -25.72
CA ILE A 221 -5.28 -5.17 -24.25
C ILE A 221 -4.04 -5.74 -23.55
N PRO A 222 -3.58 -6.98 -23.83
CA PRO A 222 -2.38 -7.50 -23.19
C PRO A 222 -1.13 -6.76 -23.64
N LEU A 223 -1.01 -6.32 -24.90
CA LEU A 223 0.15 -5.56 -25.35
C LEU A 223 0.25 -4.20 -24.65
N GLY A 224 -0.86 -3.44 -24.58
CA GLY A 224 -0.92 -2.17 -23.87
C GLY A 224 -0.69 -2.34 -22.37
N GLY A 225 -1.29 -3.37 -21.76
CA GLY A 225 -1.07 -3.73 -20.36
C GLY A 225 0.39 -4.08 -20.07
N LEU A 226 1.03 -4.90 -20.91
CA LEU A 226 2.44 -5.28 -20.79
C LEU A 226 3.38 -4.08 -20.94
N LEU A 227 3.15 -3.21 -21.92
CA LEU A 227 3.97 -2.01 -22.12
C LEU A 227 3.81 -1.02 -20.96
N GLY A 228 2.58 -0.81 -20.49
CA GLY A 228 2.30 0.02 -19.31
C GLY A 228 2.97 -0.55 -18.05
N TRP A 229 2.77 -1.85 -17.79
CA TRP A 229 3.38 -2.56 -16.68
C TRP A 229 4.91 -2.50 -16.72
N TYR A 230 5.51 -2.76 -17.89
CA TYR A 230 6.96 -2.69 -18.08
C TYR A 230 7.50 -1.28 -17.86
N GLY A 231 6.78 -0.26 -18.35
CA GLY A 231 7.13 1.15 -18.13
C GLY A 231 7.13 1.49 -16.63
N VAL A 232 6.06 1.15 -15.92
CA VAL A 232 5.94 1.37 -14.47
C VAL A 232 7.02 0.61 -13.71
N LYS A 233 7.21 -0.68 -13.99
CA LYS A 233 8.24 -1.52 -13.33
C LYS A 233 9.64 -0.94 -13.54
N ARG A 234 9.95 -0.50 -14.76
CA ARG A 234 11.24 0.12 -15.09
C ARG A 234 11.44 1.43 -14.31
N ASP A 235 10.40 2.24 -14.18
CA ASP A 235 10.48 3.50 -13.47
C ASP A 235 10.63 3.29 -11.95
N ILE A 236 9.97 2.28 -11.39
CA ILE A 236 10.16 1.85 -9.99
C ILE A 236 11.60 1.40 -9.77
N ALA A 237 12.13 0.52 -10.63
CA ALA A 237 13.50 0.02 -10.52
C ALA A 237 14.55 1.13 -10.65
N LYS A 238 14.26 2.17 -11.44
CA LYS A 238 15.13 3.34 -11.60
C LYS A 238 14.94 4.41 -10.52
N GLY A 239 13.97 4.26 -9.62
CA GLY A 239 13.66 5.26 -8.60
C GLY A 239 13.27 6.62 -9.20
N ILE A 240 12.53 6.63 -10.31
CA ILE A 240 12.12 7.90 -10.94
C ILE A 240 11.15 8.64 -10.03
N GLU A 241 11.54 9.85 -9.61
CA GLU A 241 10.72 10.76 -8.82
C GLU A 241 10.20 11.91 -9.70
N SER A 242 8.92 12.29 -9.53
CA SER A 242 8.39 13.49 -10.17
C SER A 242 8.70 14.70 -9.29
N ARG A 243 9.47 15.65 -9.83
CA ARG A 243 9.61 16.99 -9.24
C ARG A 243 8.36 17.82 -9.40
#